data_AF-A0A812MDM6-F1
#
_entry.id   AF-A0A812MDM6-F1
#
_cell.length_a   1.000
_cell.length_b   1.000
_cell.length_c   1.000
_cell.angle_alpha   90.00
_cell.angle_beta   90.00
_cell.angle_gamma   90.00
#
_symmetry.space_group_name_H-M   'P 1'
#
loop_
_entity.id
_entity.type
_entity.pdbx_description
1 polymer ?
#
loop_
_entity_poly.entity_id
_entity_poly.type
_entity_poly.pdbx_seq_one_letter_code
_entity_poly.pdbx_strand_id
1 'polypeptide(L)'
;MMPHLTLIFGHSPKPWALDVLVVDVDGVDCLIVEELLQIVRPKILQVEVVAHIPPPFRFSLHWHASHSPDWDRFYHADRFTPTAGCSLSYALHKFRPFGYDLLRLTEHDAVFVHQSIAKVIETGYHVKLPQDEFQCYRNSTLWFQRPASYVREWFFAKHPSAVIGRIWSNISFLNVEMGREPLPFTLDF
;
A
#
# COMPACT_ATOMS: atom_id res chain seq x y z
N MET A 1 19.77 2.23 4.09
CA MET A 1 19.26 2.82 2.83
C MET A 1 20.00 4.09 2.40
N MET A 2 20.04 5.17 3.20
CA MET A 2 20.66 6.45 2.81
C MET A 2 22.09 6.38 2.25
N PRO A 3 23.03 5.60 2.83
CA PRO A 3 24.38 5.47 2.27
C PRO A 3 24.38 4.93 0.84
N HIS A 4 23.50 3.97 0.53
CA HIS A 4 23.37 3.39 -0.80
C HIS A 4 22.77 4.39 -1.79
N LEU A 5 21.73 5.13 -1.40
CA LEU A 5 21.14 6.14 -2.27
C LEU A 5 22.14 7.28 -2.57
N THR A 6 22.93 7.72 -1.59
CA THR A 6 24.00 8.71 -1.80
C THR A 6 25.06 8.19 -2.77
N LEU A 7 25.41 6.90 -2.72
CA LEU A 7 26.33 6.29 -3.69
C LEU A 7 25.75 6.30 -5.12
N ILE A 8 24.45 6.04 -5.27
CA ILE A 8 23.76 5.98 -6.58
C ILE A 8 23.63 7.39 -7.20
N PHE A 9 23.18 8.37 -6.41
CA PHE A 9 22.85 9.69 -6.93
C PHE A 9 23.95 10.74 -6.76
N GLY A 10 24.97 10.45 -5.95
CA GLY A 10 26.11 11.33 -5.68
C GLY A 10 25.66 12.72 -5.24
N HIS A 11 26.10 13.74 -5.97
CA HIS A 11 25.80 15.16 -5.73
C HIS A 11 24.56 15.66 -6.47
N SER A 12 23.78 14.78 -7.10
CA SER A 12 22.56 15.19 -7.80
C SER A 12 21.59 15.88 -6.84
N PRO A 13 20.90 16.95 -7.27
CA PRO A 13 19.94 17.65 -6.42
C PRO A 13 18.76 16.74 -6.05
N LYS A 14 18.27 16.89 -4.83
CA LYS A 14 17.05 16.22 -4.37
C LYS A 14 15.78 17.02 -4.74
N PRO A 15 14.62 16.35 -4.88
CA PRO A 15 14.47 14.90 -4.84
C PRO A 15 15.07 14.26 -6.09
N TRP A 16 15.80 13.16 -5.89
CA TRP A 16 16.52 12.47 -6.95
C TRP A 16 15.55 11.88 -7.97
N ALA A 17 15.82 12.11 -9.25
CA ALA A 17 15.00 11.59 -10.33
C ALA A 17 15.15 10.06 -10.42
N LEU A 18 14.03 9.36 -10.47
CA LEU A 18 13.96 7.92 -10.73
C LEU A 18 12.95 7.69 -11.86
N ASP A 19 13.20 6.70 -12.70
CA ASP A 19 12.21 6.28 -13.69
C ASP A 19 11.15 5.39 -13.04
N VAL A 20 11.59 4.38 -12.28
CA VAL A 20 10.72 3.41 -11.63
C VAL A 20 11.18 3.19 -10.18
N LEU A 21 10.23 3.16 -9.25
CA LEU A 21 10.41 2.68 -7.88
C LEU A 21 9.43 1.54 -7.63
N VAL A 22 9.94 0.40 -7.17
CA VAL A 22 9.14 -0.75 -6.73
C VAL A 22 9.42 -0.97 -5.25
N VAL A 23 8.37 -1.08 -4.44
CA VAL A 23 8.45 -1.41 -3.02
C VAL A 23 7.51 -2.57 -2.74
N ASP A 24 8.11 -3.70 -2.39
CA ASP A 24 7.45 -4.94 -2.00
C ASP A 24 8.38 -5.62 -0.99
N VAL A 25 8.17 -5.30 0.29
CA VAL A 25 8.92 -5.82 1.44
C VAL A 25 8.03 -6.63 2.37
N ASP A 26 6.82 -6.98 1.89
CA ASP A 26 5.81 -7.78 2.56
C ASP A 26 5.38 -7.25 3.95
N GLY A 27 5.49 -5.94 4.24
CA GLY A 27 5.60 -5.44 5.61
C GLY A 27 5.05 -4.04 5.88
N VAL A 28 5.86 -3.00 5.68
CA VAL A 28 5.49 -1.59 5.97
C VAL A 28 5.70 -0.72 4.73
N ASP A 29 5.27 -1.24 3.59
CA ASP A 29 5.55 -0.78 2.23
C ASP A 29 5.22 0.70 2.02
N CYS A 30 3.99 1.12 2.34
CA CYS A 30 3.63 2.53 2.22
C CYS A 30 4.47 3.45 3.11
N LEU A 31 4.87 3.02 4.32
CA LEU A 31 5.73 3.86 5.18
C LEU A 31 7.12 4.06 4.56
N ILE A 32 7.68 3.00 3.95
CA ILE A 32 8.95 3.09 3.21
C ILE A 32 8.79 4.04 2.02
N VAL A 33 7.70 3.94 1.28
CA VAL A 33 7.41 4.83 0.15
C VAL A 33 7.26 6.28 0.61
N GLU A 34 6.51 6.54 1.69
CA GLU A 34 6.33 7.89 2.26
C GLU A 34 7.68 8.56 2.59
N GLU A 35 8.60 7.83 3.20
CA GLU A 35 9.96 8.32 3.50
C GLU A 35 10.81 8.50 2.24
N LEU A 36 10.71 7.58 1.27
CA LEU A 36 11.43 7.67 0.01
C LEU A 36 10.99 8.88 -0.82
N LEU A 37 9.69 9.15 -0.92
CA LEU A 37 9.17 10.27 -1.72
C LEU A 37 9.60 11.66 -1.20
N GLN A 38 10.14 11.76 0.02
CA GLN A 38 10.79 12.98 0.52
C GLN A 38 12.10 13.30 -0.22
N ILE A 39 12.77 12.28 -0.76
CA ILE A 39 14.14 12.37 -1.28
C ILE A 39 14.30 11.84 -2.70
N VAL A 40 13.33 11.09 -3.21
CA VAL A 40 13.27 10.63 -4.60
C VAL A 40 11.96 11.05 -5.26
N ARG A 41 11.95 11.11 -6.60
CA ARG A 41 10.77 11.40 -7.41
C ARG A 41 10.68 10.43 -8.58
N PRO A 42 10.24 9.19 -8.35
CA PRO A 42 10.03 8.21 -9.43
C PRO A 42 8.95 8.67 -10.42
N LYS A 43 9.12 8.39 -11.72
CA LYS A 43 8.05 8.63 -12.71
C LYS A 43 6.92 7.61 -12.54
N ILE A 44 7.28 6.35 -12.27
CA ILE A 44 6.36 5.24 -12.00
C ILE A 44 6.68 4.68 -10.61
N LEU A 45 5.66 4.51 -9.78
CA LEU A 45 5.74 3.91 -8.46
C LEU A 45 4.85 2.67 -8.45
N GLN A 46 5.43 1.52 -8.12
CA GLN A 46 4.70 0.29 -7.81
C GLN A 46 4.86 -0.01 -6.33
N VAL A 47 3.75 -0.30 -5.66
CA VAL A 47 3.76 -0.73 -4.26
C VAL A 47 2.78 -1.87 -4.06
N GLU A 48 3.19 -2.87 -3.28
CA GLU A 48 2.28 -3.92 -2.85
C GLU A 48 1.27 -3.35 -1.83
N VAL A 49 -0.02 -3.62 -2.04
CA VAL A 49 -1.11 -3.22 -1.15
C VAL A 49 -1.88 -4.42 -0.62
N VAL A 50 -2.38 -4.30 0.61
CA VAL A 50 -3.22 -5.33 1.21
C VAL A 50 -4.64 -5.26 0.66
N ALA A 51 -4.99 -6.27 -0.15
CA ALA A 51 -6.30 -6.35 -0.76
C ALA A 51 -7.43 -6.64 0.24
N HIS A 52 -7.12 -7.25 1.40
CA HIS A 52 -8.13 -7.60 2.41
C HIS A 52 -8.87 -6.38 2.96
N ILE A 53 -8.24 -5.20 2.90
CA ILE A 53 -8.82 -3.93 3.33
C ILE A 53 -9.12 -3.11 2.08
N PRO A 54 -10.34 -3.22 1.54
CA PRO A 54 -10.73 -2.53 0.31
C PRO A 54 -10.99 -1.04 0.53
N PRO A 55 -11.04 -0.26 -0.56
CA PRO A 55 -11.59 1.09 -0.53
C PRO A 55 -12.98 1.16 0.10
N PRO A 56 -13.34 2.24 0.84
CA PRO A 56 -12.54 3.46 1.06
C PRO A 56 -11.61 3.42 2.28
N PHE A 57 -11.45 2.27 2.95
CA PHE A 57 -10.69 2.23 4.20
C PHE A 57 -9.22 2.50 3.96
N ARG A 58 -8.65 3.43 4.73
CA ARG A 58 -7.23 3.75 4.74
C ARG A 58 -6.58 3.03 5.92
N PHE A 59 -5.96 1.90 5.61
CA PHE A 59 -5.17 1.11 6.54
C PHE A 59 -3.67 1.21 6.24
N SER A 60 -2.86 1.24 7.30
CA SER A 60 -1.42 0.97 7.22
C SER A 60 -0.95 0.29 8.49
N LEU A 61 -0.19 -0.79 8.34
CA LEU A 61 0.62 -1.33 9.42
C LEU A 61 1.73 -0.33 9.76
N HIS A 62 2.03 -0.16 11.05
CA HIS A 62 3.17 0.65 11.48
C HIS A 62 4.37 -0.23 11.84
N TRP A 63 5.57 0.33 11.64
CA TRP A 63 6.80 -0.31 12.07
C TRP A 63 6.94 -0.26 13.59
N HIS A 64 7.45 -1.34 14.18
CA HIS A 64 7.82 -1.38 15.60
C HIS A 64 9.10 -2.20 15.81
N ALA A 65 10.00 -1.69 16.65
CA ALA A 65 11.35 -2.25 16.85
C ALA A 65 11.35 -3.71 17.34
N SER A 66 10.34 -4.10 18.12
CA SER A 66 10.21 -5.47 18.63
C SER A 66 9.91 -6.52 17.55
N HIS A 67 9.60 -6.11 16.30
CA HIS A 67 9.13 -7.00 15.24
C HIS A 67 10.09 -7.09 14.03
N SER A 68 11.18 -6.32 14.04
CA SER A 68 12.19 -6.25 12.99
C SER A 68 13.10 -7.49 12.80
N PRO A 69 13.36 -8.39 13.78
CA PRO A 69 14.37 -9.45 13.59
C PRO A 69 13.92 -10.74 12.89
N ASP A 70 12.65 -10.95 12.59
CA ASP A 70 12.12 -12.31 12.33
C ASP A 70 11.59 -12.56 10.91
N TRP A 71 11.85 -11.67 9.94
CA TRP A 71 11.47 -11.87 8.53
C TRP A 71 12.01 -13.20 7.97
N ASP A 72 13.29 -13.51 8.21
CA ASP A 72 13.93 -14.74 7.69
C ASP A 72 13.44 -16.04 8.36
N ARG A 73 12.86 -16.00 9.56
CA ARG A 73 12.41 -17.22 10.26
C ARG A 73 11.00 -17.67 9.91
N PHE A 74 10.15 -16.74 9.47
CA PHE A 74 8.71 -16.97 9.32
C PHE A 74 8.16 -16.56 7.96
N TYR A 75 9.02 -16.19 7.00
CA TYR A 75 8.58 -15.95 5.63
C TYR A 75 8.07 -17.25 5.01
N HIS A 76 6.75 -17.38 4.98
CA HIS A 76 6.06 -18.46 4.31
C HIS A 76 5.39 -17.83 3.10
N ALA A 77 5.96 -18.04 1.91
CA ALA A 77 5.40 -17.52 0.65
C ALA A 77 3.91 -17.93 0.46
N ASP A 78 3.49 -19.04 1.06
CA ASP A 78 2.09 -19.53 1.03
C ASP A 78 1.16 -18.83 2.04
N ARG A 79 1.69 -18.01 2.96
CA ARG A 79 0.94 -17.31 4.03
C ARG A 79 1.09 -15.79 3.87
N PHE A 80 0.24 -15.23 3.02
CA PHE A 80 0.05 -13.79 2.95
C PHE A 80 -0.44 -13.26 4.30
N THR A 81 0.22 -12.21 4.81
CA THR A 81 -0.24 -11.56 6.03
C THR A 81 -1.40 -10.62 5.69
N PRO A 82 -2.64 -10.87 6.12
CA PRO A 82 -3.82 -10.05 5.76
C PRO A 82 -3.81 -8.63 6.33
N THR A 83 -2.76 -8.28 7.08
CA THR A 83 -2.55 -7.02 7.83
C THR A 83 -1.13 -6.48 7.64
N ALA A 84 -0.32 -7.05 6.75
CA ALA A 84 0.95 -6.44 6.33
C ALA A 84 0.70 -5.41 5.23
N GLY A 85 1.55 -4.40 5.16
CA GLY A 85 1.50 -3.33 4.18
C GLY A 85 0.41 -2.30 4.49
N CYS A 86 -0.24 -1.83 3.43
CA CYS A 86 -1.22 -0.75 3.46
C CYS A 86 -2.33 -0.98 2.45
N SER A 87 -3.52 -0.46 2.73
CA SER A 87 -4.65 -0.51 1.77
C SER A 87 -4.41 0.40 0.57
N LEU A 88 -5.11 0.15 -0.54
CA LEU A 88 -5.10 1.01 -1.72
C LEU A 88 -5.48 2.47 -1.38
N SER A 89 -6.55 2.69 -0.62
CA SER A 89 -6.99 4.06 -0.29
C SER A 89 -5.99 4.80 0.61
N TYR A 90 -5.27 4.10 1.47
CA TYR A 90 -4.17 4.70 2.24
C TYR A 90 -3.05 5.16 1.30
N ALA A 91 -2.59 4.31 0.38
CA ALA A 91 -1.58 4.65 -0.61
C ALA A 91 -1.97 5.89 -1.44
N LEU A 92 -3.20 5.92 -1.98
CA LEU A 92 -3.72 7.07 -2.73
C LEU A 92 -3.69 8.34 -1.89
N HIS A 93 -4.18 8.27 -0.66
CA HIS A 93 -4.23 9.42 0.23
C HIS A 93 -2.83 9.97 0.53
N LYS A 94 -1.86 9.08 0.79
CA LYS A 94 -0.49 9.46 1.17
C LYS A 94 0.38 9.90 0.00
N PHE A 95 0.19 9.37 -1.21
CA PHE A 95 1.05 9.69 -2.35
C PHE A 95 0.56 10.89 -3.17
N ARG A 96 -0.73 11.21 -3.08
CA ARG A 96 -1.32 12.37 -3.78
C ARG A 96 -0.59 13.70 -3.52
N PRO A 97 -0.17 14.06 -2.29
CA PRO A 97 0.59 15.29 -2.05
C PRO A 97 1.92 15.37 -2.80
N PHE A 98 2.49 14.22 -3.20
CA PHE A 98 3.73 14.15 -3.99
C PHE A 98 3.47 14.13 -5.51
N GLY A 99 2.22 14.31 -5.95
CA GLY A 99 1.86 14.40 -7.36
C GLY A 99 1.72 13.04 -8.05
N TYR A 100 1.31 12.00 -7.32
CA TYR A 100 1.07 10.66 -7.88
C TYR A 100 -0.42 10.39 -8.06
N ASP A 101 -0.78 9.92 -9.25
CA ASP A 101 -2.13 9.49 -9.61
C ASP A 101 -2.15 7.97 -9.82
N LEU A 102 -3.23 7.31 -9.39
CA LEU A 102 -3.42 5.87 -9.59
C LEU A 102 -3.59 5.58 -11.09
N LEU A 103 -2.78 4.65 -11.63
CA LEU A 103 -2.92 4.12 -12.99
C LEU A 103 -3.68 2.80 -13.02
N ARG A 104 -3.40 1.87 -12.10
CA ARG A 104 -4.06 0.56 -12.04
C ARG A 104 -3.74 -0.15 -10.75
N LEU A 105 -4.59 -1.11 -10.41
CA LEU A 105 -4.26 -2.20 -9.50
C LEU A 105 -4.14 -3.48 -10.32
N THR A 106 -3.10 -4.26 -10.11
CA THR A 106 -2.94 -5.58 -10.74
C THR A 106 -2.57 -6.57 -9.67
N GLU A 107 -3.46 -7.52 -9.40
CA GLU A 107 -3.37 -8.35 -8.21
C GLU A 107 -3.22 -7.45 -6.97
N HIS A 108 -2.09 -7.53 -6.28
CA HIS A 108 -1.77 -6.74 -5.10
C HIS A 108 -0.90 -5.51 -5.40
N ASP A 109 -0.47 -5.32 -6.66
CA ASP A 109 0.40 -4.23 -7.04
C ASP A 109 -0.38 -3.00 -7.50
N ALA A 110 -0.33 -1.94 -6.69
CA ALA A 110 -0.83 -0.64 -7.06
C ALA A 110 0.24 0.13 -7.83
N VAL A 111 -0.09 0.51 -9.07
CA VAL A 111 0.79 1.28 -9.94
C VAL A 111 0.32 2.73 -10.00
N PHE A 112 1.21 3.64 -9.59
CA PHE A 112 1.03 5.07 -9.58
C PHE A 112 1.96 5.75 -10.59
N VAL A 113 1.50 6.88 -11.10
CA VAL A 113 2.20 7.67 -12.10
C VAL A 113 2.36 9.09 -11.60
N HIS A 114 3.57 9.62 -11.68
CA HIS A 114 3.82 11.02 -11.36
C HIS A 114 3.22 11.93 -12.44
N GLN A 115 2.58 13.03 -12.03
CA GLN A 115 1.87 13.96 -12.90
C GLN A 115 2.71 14.53 -14.05
N SER A 116 4.05 14.58 -13.90
CA SER A 116 4.96 15.03 -14.96
C SER A 116 4.94 14.15 -16.21
N ILE A 117 4.48 12.90 -16.12
CA ILE A 117 4.35 11.99 -17.27
C ILE A 117 2.90 11.57 -17.53
N ALA A 118 1.92 12.13 -16.80
CA ALA A 118 0.51 11.73 -16.90
C ALA A 118 -0.01 11.76 -18.34
N LYS A 119 0.22 12.85 -19.09
CA LYS A 119 -0.24 12.97 -20.49
C LYS A 119 0.32 11.89 -21.42
N VAL A 120 1.57 11.47 -21.19
CA VAL A 120 2.22 10.41 -21.99
C VAL A 120 1.52 9.08 -21.71
N ILE A 121 1.25 8.79 -20.44
CA ILE A 121 0.55 7.59 -20.02
C ILE A 121 -0.91 7.58 -20.51
N GLU A 122 -1.65 8.67 -20.33
CA GLU A 122 -3.04 8.81 -20.78
C GLU A 122 -3.15 8.57 -22.29
N THR A 123 -2.23 9.14 -23.07
CA THR A 123 -2.20 8.96 -24.53
C THR A 123 -1.83 7.52 -24.91
N GLY A 124 -0.77 6.96 -24.30
CA GLY A 124 -0.25 5.64 -24.65
C GLY A 124 -1.14 4.47 -24.24
N TYR A 125 -1.86 4.60 -23.13
CA TYR A 125 -2.77 3.58 -22.62
C TYR A 125 -4.25 3.85 -22.92
N HIS A 126 -4.59 4.99 -23.52
CA HIS A 126 -5.97 5.43 -23.75
C HIS A 126 -6.82 5.46 -22.47
N VAL A 127 -6.24 5.98 -21.39
CA VAL A 127 -6.88 6.13 -20.07
C VAL A 127 -6.89 7.59 -19.64
N LYS A 128 -7.62 7.91 -18.56
CA LYS A 128 -7.62 9.23 -17.92
C LYS A 128 -7.19 9.09 -16.47
N LEU A 129 -6.16 9.80 -16.05
CA LEU A 129 -5.69 9.75 -14.66
C LEU A 129 -6.43 10.77 -13.76
N PRO A 130 -6.57 10.49 -12.45
CA PRO A 130 -6.37 9.19 -11.80
C PRO A 130 -7.48 8.21 -12.19
N GLN A 131 -7.14 6.92 -12.24
CA GLN A 131 -8.15 5.86 -12.33
C GLN A 131 -8.92 5.72 -11.01
N ASP A 132 -10.16 5.26 -11.10
CA ASP A 132 -11.04 5.05 -9.94
C ASP A 132 -10.57 3.83 -9.13
N GLU A 133 -10.32 4.02 -7.83
CA GLU A 133 -9.80 2.97 -6.96
C GLU A 133 -10.80 1.82 -6.76
N PHE A 134 -12.10 2.09 -6.76
CA PHE A 134 -13.13 1.06 -6.61
C PHE A 134 -13.20 0.19 -7.86
N GLN A 135 -13.09 0.79 -9.05
CA GLN A 135 -13.01 0.05 -10.31
C GLN A 135 -11.72 -0.75 -10.41
N CYS A 136 -10.58 -0.16 -10.03
CA CYS A 136 -9.29 -0.87 -10.00
C CYS A 136 -9.36 -2.08 -9.05
N TYR A 137 -9.88 -1.88 -7.84
CA TYR A 137 -10.06 -2.95 -6.86
C TYR A 137 -10.99 -4.05 -7.38
N ARG A 138 -12.14 -3.68 -7.94
CA ARG A 138 -13.16 -4.62 -8.45
C ARG A 138 -12.67 -5.44 -9.64
N ASN A 139 -11.86 -4.84 -10.52
CA ASN A 139 -11.38 -5.48 -11.74
C ASN A 139 -10.07 -6.26 -11.53
N SER A 140 -9.46 -6.19 -10.34
CA SER A 140 -8.25 -6.92 -10.02
C SER A 140 -8.55 -8.37 -9.61
N THR A 141 -7.59 -9.28 -9.88
CA THR A 141 -7.63 -10.65 -9.38
C THR A 141 -6.91 -10.70 -8.03
N LEU A 142 -7.68 -10.56 -6.96
CA LEU A 142 -7.14 -10.40 -5.61
C LEU A 142 -7.01 -11.74 -4.88
N TRP A 143 -5.85 -11.98 -4.27
CA TRP A 143 -5.59 -13.14 -3.44
C TRP A 143 -6.09 -12.90 -2.02
N PHE A 144 -7.18 -13.58 -1.65
CA PHE A 144 -7.79 -13.45 -0.33
C PHE A 144 -7.56 -14.71 0.50
N GLN A 145 -6.83 -14.57 1.60
CA GLN A 145 -6.64 -15.63 2.60
C GLN A 145 -7.65 -15.61 3.78
N ARG A 146 -8.61 -14.67 3.80
CA ARG A 146 -9.65 -14.60 4.86
C ARG A 146 -11.06 -14.42 4.28
N PRO A 147 -12.10 -14.93 4.97
CA PRO A 147 -13.49 -14.72 4.57
C PRO A 147 -13.84 -13.24 4.46
N ALA A 148 -14.77 -12.90 3.56
CA ALA A 148 -15.23 -11.52 3.38
C ALA A 148 -15.76 -10.88 4.67
N SER A 149 -16.38 -11.66 5.56
CA SER A 149 -16.90 -11.21 6.85
C SER A 149 -15.83 -10.69 7.83
N TYR A 150 -14.55 -10.95 7.57
CA TYR A 150 -13.48 -10.60 8.52
C TYR A 150 -13.01 -9.15 8.39
N VAL A 151 -12.99 -8.61 7.18
CA VAL A 151 -12.45 -7.25 6.91
C VAL A 151 -13.23 -6.52 5.82
N ARG A 152 -13.97 -7.26 4.98
CA ARG A 152 -14.75 -6.76 3.85
C ARG A 152 -16.25 -6.69 4.17
N GLU A 153 -16.62 -6.74 5.45
CA GLU A 153 -18.01 -6.73 5.89
C GLU A 153 -18.76 -5.43 5.57
N TRP A 154 -18.05 -4.34 5.29
CA TRP A 154 -18.63 -3.07 4.86
C TRP A 154 -19.40 -3.18 3.54
N PHE A 155 -19.06 -4.13 2.64
CA PHE A 155 -19.85 -4.39 1.42
C PHE A 155 -21.31 -4.71 1.74
N PHE A 156 -21.57 -5.19 2.96
CA PHE A 156 -22.89 -5.58 3.45
C PHE A 156 -23.45 -4.59 4.49
N ALA A 157 -22.72 -3.51 4.78
CA ALA A 157 -23.13 -2.49 5.73
C ALA A 157 -23.84 -1.33 5.04
N LYS A 158 -24.74 -0.66 5.76
CA LYS A 158 -25.40 0.57 5.26
C LYS A 158 -24.42 1.73 5.09
N HIS A 159 -23.33 1.75 5.87
CA HIS A 159 -22.31 2.80 5.84
C HIS A 159 -20.96 2.24 6.35
N PRO A 160 -19.80 2.61 5.78
CA PRO A 160 -18.48 2.12 6.22
C PRO A 160 -18.20 2.36 7.71
N SER A 161 -18.63 3.51 8.25
CA SER A 161 -18.48 3.83 9.68
C SER A 161 -19.14 2.82 10.63
N ALA A 162 -20.18 2.11 10.18
CA ALA A 162 -20.92 1.18 11.02
C ALA A 162 -20.13 -0.09 11.34
N VAL A 163 -19.06 -0.37 10.59
CA VAL A 163 -18.27 -1.60 10.73
C VAL A 163 -16.81 -1.34 11.12
N ILE A 164 -16.34 -0.08 11.13
CA ILE A 164 -14.93 0.23 11.39
C ILE A 164 -14.42 -0.34 12.72
N GLY A 165 -15.22 -0.28 13.79
CA GLY A 165 -14.83 -0.81 15.10
C GLY A 165 -14.69 -2.34 15.11
N ARG A 166 -15.49 -3.05 14.31
CA ARG A 166 -15.41 -4.51 14.19
C ARG A 166 -14.26 -4.92 13.28
N ILE A 167 -14.04 -4.22 12.17
CA ILE A 167 -12.86 -4.38 11.32
C ILE A 167 -11.59 -4.18 12.16
N TRP A 168 -11.53 -3.11 12.96
CA TRP A 168 -10.42 -2.85 13.90
C TRP A 168 -10.20 -4.05 14.83
N SER A 169 -11.25 -4.51 15.50
CA SER A 169 -11.17 -5.65 16.42
C SER A 169 -10.67 -6.93 15.72
N ASN A 170 -11.12 -7.19 14.49
CA ASN A 170 -10.69 -8.35 13.72
C ASN A 170 -9.20 -8.27 13.35
N ILE A 171 -8.73 -7.11 12.91
CA ILE A 171 -7.31 -6.86 12.62
C ILE A 171 -6.46 -7.05 13.88
N SER A 172 -6.88 -6.47 15.02
CA SER A 172 -6.18 -6.62 16.30
C SER A 172 -6.07 -8.08 16.73
N PHE A 173 -7.17 -8.84 16.63
CA PHE A 173 -7.18 -10.25 16.98
C PHE A 173 -6.29 -11.09 16.06
N LEU A 174 -6.31 -10.84 14.76
CA LEU A 174 -5.47 -11.54 13.78
C LEU A 174 -3.98 -11.33 14.03
N ASN A 175 -3.56 -10.10 14.38
CA ASN A 175 -2.16 -9.85 14.73
C ASN A 175 -1.73 -10.76 15.90
N VAL A 176 -2.57 -10.89 16.93
CA VAL A 176 -2.32 -11.81 18.06
C VAL A 176 -2.29 -13.29 17.62
N GLU A 177 -3.25 -13.74 16.79
CA GLU A 177 -3.25 -15.11 16.24
C GLU A 177 -1.97 -15.44 15.46
N MET A 178 -1.40 -14.44 14.78
CA MET A 178 -0.16 -14.58 14.00
C MET A 178 1.11 -14.54 14.87
N GLY A 179 0.97 -14.58 16.21
CA GLY A 179 2.09 -14.52 17.15
C GLY A 179 2.74 -13.14 17.22
N ARG A 180 2.05 -12.10 16.74
CA ARG A 180 2.49 -10.72 16.81
C ARG A 180 1.91 -10.11 18.09
N GLU A 181 2.73 -9.43 18.87
CA GLU A 181 2.19 -8.46 19.85
C GLU A 181 1.31 -7.45 19.12
N PRO A 182 0.32 -6.80 19.75
CA PRO A 182 -0.60 -5.89 19.07
C PRO A 182 0.17 -4.79 18.33
N LEU A 183 0.38 -5.02 17.03
CA LEU A 183 1.14 -4.11 16.20
C LEU A 183 0.32 -2.83 16.02
N PRO A 184 0.95 -1.65 16.14
CA PRO A 184 0.28 -0.41 15.84
C PRO A 184 -0.12 -0.38 14.37
N PHE A 185 -1.33 0.10 14.10
CA PHE A 185 -1.82 0.35 12.75
C PHE A 185 -2.73 1.56 12.74
N THR A 186 -2.87 2.17 11.56
CA THR A 186 -3.90 3.16 11.26
C THR A 186 -5.07 2.46 10.57
N LEU A 187 -6.31 2.85 10.90
CA LEU A 187 -7.51 2.51 10.14
C LEU A 187 -8.53 3.65 10.25
N ASP A 188 -8.83 4.29 9.12
CA ASP A 188 -9.90 5.28 8.97
C ASP A 188 -10.58 5.14 7.58
N PHE A 189 -11.54 6.01 7.23
CA PHE A 189 -12.20 6.06 5.91
C PHE A 189 -12.59 7.50 5.55
#